data_AF-A0A7W0EUY7-F1
#
_entry.id   AF-A0A7W0EUY7-F1
#
_cell.length_a   1.000
_cell.length_b   1.000
_cell.length_c   1.000
_cell.angle_alpha   90.00
_cell.angle_beta   90.00
_cell.angle_gamma   90.00
#
_symmetry.space_group_name_H-M   'P 1'
#
loop_
_entity.id
_entity.type
_entity.pdbx_description
1 polymer ?
#
loop_
_entity_poly.entity_id
_entity_poly.type
_entity_poly.pdbx_seq_one_letter_code
_entity_poly.pdbx_strand_id
1 'polypeptide(L)' 'MTEKRGFKCEGCNRTTTLEAEDKAIPECCGQPMKQDLAPCTVTDTAEHARMNESGEPCDDGRAGKG' A
#
# COMPACT_ATOMS: atom_id res chain seq x y z
N MET A 1 6.83 18.96 -1.74
CA MET A 1 6.99 17.50 -1.52
C MET A 1 7.28 16.93 -2.90
N THR A 2 8.52 16.51 -3.21
CA THR A 2 8.79 15.85 -4.51
C THR A 2 8.27 14.42 -4.40
N GLU A 3 7.30 14.06 -5.22
CA GLU A 3 6.77 12.71 -5.28
C GLU A 3 7.83 11.82 -5.95
N LYS A 4 8.13 10.65 -5.41
CA LYS A 4 9.16 9.76 -5.93
C LYS A 4 8.53 8.43 -6.35
N ARG A 5 8.89 7.92 -7.51
CA ARG A 5 8.39 6.65 -8.06
C ARG A 5 9.47 5.59 -8.02
N GLY A 6 9.20 4.47 -7.37
CA GLY A 6 10.06 3.29 -7.37
C GLY A 6 9.85 2.44 -8.61
N PHE A 7 10.92 1.84 -9.14
CA PHE A 7 10.89 0.88 -10.24
C PHE A 7 11.78 -0.31 -9.89
N LYS A 8 11.32 -1.52 -10.20
CA LYS A 8 12.02 -2.79 -9.98
C LYS A 8 12.22 -3.55 -11.29
N CYS A 9 13.43 -4.06 -11.51
CA CYS A 9 13.74 -4.93 -12.64
C CYS A 9 13.43 -6.38 -12.27
N GLU A 10 12.65 -7.09 -13.08
CA GLU A 10 12.33 -8.50 -12.86
C GLU A 10 13.49 -9.45 -13.23
N GLY A 11 14.38 -9.03 -14.14
CA GLY A 11 15.52 -9.85 -14.57
C GLY A 11 16.68 -9.91 -13.57
N CYS A 12 17.01 -8.78 -12.94
CA CYS A 12 18.13 -8.68 -11.98
C CYS A 12 17.73 -8.28 -10.56
N ASN A 13 16.45 -8.09 -10.28
CA ASN A 13 15.90 -7.69 -8.97
C ASN A 13 16.42 -6.34 -8.42
N ARG A 14 17.03 -5.48 -9.25
CA ARG A 14 17.42 -4.13 -8.84
C ARG A 14 16.23 -3.20 -8.74
N THR A 15 16.27 -2.30 -7.76
CA THR A 15 15.31 -1.21 -7.56
C THR A 15 15.96 0.15 -7.80
N THR A 16 15.26 1.05 -8.47
CA THR A 16 15.66 2.44 -8.70
C THR A 16 14.50 3.38 -8.37
N THR A 17 14.80 4.60 -7.96
CA THR A 17 13.81 5.61 -7.57
C THR A 17 14.03 6.86 -8.40
N LEU A 18 12.99 7.31 -9.10
CA LEU A 18 12.99 8.53 -9.92
C LEU A 18 12.04 9.57 -9.34
N GLU A 19 12.20 10.83 -9.73
CA GLU A 19 11.24 11.87 -9.38
C GLU A 19 9.97 11.68 -10.21
N ALA A 20 8.80 12.02 -9.66
CA ALA A 20 7.52 11.82 -10.36
C ALA A 20 7.35 12.74 -11.58
N GLU A 21 8.17 13.80 -11.65
CA GLU A 21 8.28 14.70 -12.79
C GLU A 21 8.92 13.98 -14.00
N ASP A 22 9.75 12.96 -13.75
CA ASP A 22 10.32 12.12 -14.79
C ASP A 22 9.24 11.19 -15.37
N LYS A 23 8.83 11.47 -16.61
CA LYS A 23 7.97 10.58 -17.42
C LYS A 23 8.74 9.40 -18.03
N ALA A 24 10.05 9.35 -17.84
CA ALA A 24 10.90 8.30 -18.41
C ALA A 24 10.87 7.04 -17.54
N ILE A 25 10.46 5.92 -18.14
CA ILE A 25 10.54 4.61 -17.51
C ILE A 25 11.98 4.08 -17.69
N PRO A 26 12.70 3.74 -16.61
CA PRO A 26 14.07 3.28 -16.73
C PRO A 26 14.13 1.90 -17.37
N GLU A 27 15.12 1.67 -18.24
CA GLU A 27 15.38 0.37 -18.85
C GLU A 27 16.46 -0.38 -18.06
N CYS A 28 16.23 -1.67 -17.79
CA CYS A 28 17.19 -2.54 -17.14
C CYS A 28 17.11 -3.95 -17.73
N CYS A 29 18.26 -4.58 -17.97
CA CYS A 29 18.35 -5.87 -18.66
C CYS A 29 17.75 -5.87 -20.09
N GLY A 30 17.72 -4.72 -20.77
CA GLY A 30 17.12 -4.58 -22.11
C GLY A 30 15.59 -4.59 -22.09
N GLN A 31 14.96 -4.40 -20.93
CA GLN A 31 13.51 -4.35 -20.76
C GLN A 31 13.13 -3.15 -19.88
N PRO A 32 11.96 -2.53 -20.11
CA PRO A 32 11.48 -1.46 -19.23
C PRO A 32 11.23 -2.01 -17.83
N MET A 33 11.75 -1.32 -16.80
CA MET A 33 11.52 -1.70 -15.41
C MET A 33 10.06 -1.51 -15.02
N LYS A 34 9.57 -2.35 -14.11
CA LYS A 34 8.19 -2.31 -13.62
C LYS A 34 8.10 -1.33 -12.45
N GLN A 35 7.05 -0.50 -12.39
CA GLN A 35 6.87 0.39 -11.26
C GLN A 35 6.68 -0.42 -9.97
N ASP A 36 7.61 -0.25 -9.02
CA ASP A 36 7.53 -0.80 -7.68
C ASP A 36 6.64 0.17 -6.89
N LEU A 37 5.33 -0.05 -6.97
CA LEU A 37 4.42 0.62 -6.06
C LEU A 37 4.76 0.08 -4.68
N ALA A 38 5.19 0.96 -3.78
CA ALA A 38 5.19 0.64 -2.36
C ALA A 38 3.86 -0.04 -2.04
N PRO A 39 3.86 -1.12 -1.21
CA PRO A 39 2.61 -1.72 -0.78
C PRO A 39 1.72 -0.59 -0.31
N CYS A 40 0.45 -0.59 -0.73
CA CYS A 40 -0.51 0.41 -0.32
C CYS A 40 -0.51 0.39 1.20
N THR A 41 0.28 1.28 1.81
CA THR A 41 0.32 1.44 3.25
C THR A 41 -1.01 2.08 3.49
N VAL A 42 -1.98 1.27 3.91
CA VAL A 42 -3.13 1.76 4.65
C VAL A 42 -2.56 2.77 5.62
N THR A 43 -2.81 4.04 5.30
CA THR A 43 -2.39 5.15 6.13
C THR A 43 -2.97 4.87 7.51
N ASP A 44 -2.19 5.08 8.56
CA ASP A 44 -2.67 5.13 9.95
C ASP A 44 -3.55 6.39 10.11
N THR A 45 -4.59 6.50 9.28
CA THR A 45 -5.65 7.48 9.42
C THR A 45 -6.71 6.81 10.28
N ALA A 46 -7.28 7.62 11.16
CA ALA A 46 -8.08 7.27 12.33
C ALA A 46 -9.33 6.38 12.11
N GLU A 47 -9.56 5.81 10.93
CA GLU A 47 -10.62 4.84 10.63
C GLU A 47 -10.36 3.45 11.28
N HIS A 48 -9.17 3.26 11.87
CA HIS A 48 -8.84 2.15 12.78
C HIS A 48 -8.97 2.52 14.26
N ALA A 49 -9.39 3.75 14.59
CA ALA A 49 -9.72 4.16 15.96
C ALA A 49 -11.11 3.62 16.38
N ARG A 50 -11.35 2.32 16.21
CA ARG A 50 -12.39 1.58 16.95
C ARG A 50 -11.85 1.11 18.31
N MET A 51 -10.80 1.75 18.81
CA MET A 51 -10.43 1.69 20.21
C MET A 51 -11.18 2.82 20.92
N ASN A 52 -12.21 2.45 21.69
CA ASN A 52 -12.92 3.26 22.70
C ASN A 52 -14.32 3.80 22.33
N GLU A 53 -15.32 2.89 22.29
CA GLU A 53 -16.57 3.17 23.00
C GLU A 53 -16.92 1.96 23.89
N SER A 54 -17.31 2.28 25.12
CA SER A 54 -17.24 1.42 26.29
C SER A 54 -18.32 0.33 26.32
N GLY A 55 -17.91 -0.92 26.51
CA GLY A 55 -18.56 -1.80 27.49
C GLY A 55 -19.85 -2.54 27.11
N GLU A 56 -20.27 -2.57 25.85
CA GLU A 56 -21.38 -3.44 25.42
C GLU A 56 -20.83 -4.65 24.63
N PRO A 57 -21.09 -5.91 25.08
CA PRO A 57 -20.82 -7.06 24.23
C PRO A 57 -21.65 -6.92 22.94
N CYS A 58 -21.01 -7.14 21.80
CA CYS A 58 -21.69 -7.21 20.51
C CYS A 58 -22.79 -8.27 20.57
N ASP A 59 -24.05 -7.84 20.54
CA ASP A 59 -25.21 -8.74 20.44
C ASP A 59 -25.16 -9.43 19.06
N ASP A 60 -24.61 -10.65 19.00
CA ASP A 60 -24.38 -11.41 17.76
C ASP A 60 -25.70 -11.96 17.17
N GLY A 61 -26.86 -11.41 17.54
CA GLY A 61 -28.19 -11.77 17.03
C GLY A 61 -28.59 -13.24 17.20
N ARG A 62 -27.82 -14.03 17.96
CA ARG A 62 -28.01 -15.48 18.14
C ARG A 62 -28.87 -15.86 19.34
N ALA A 63 -29.49 -14.89 20.01
CA ALA A 63 -30.54 -15.14 20.99
C ALA A 63 -31.88 -15.44 20.28
N GLY A 64 -31.92 -16.50 19.48
CA GLY A 64 -33.18 -17.11 19.05
C GLY A 64 -33.68 -18.05 20.13
N LYS A 65 -34.84 -17.75 20.73
CA LYS A 65 -35.57 -18.69 21.61
C LYS A 65 -35.81 -20.01 20.85
N GLY A 66 -35.23 -21.09 21.35
CA GLY A 66 -35.75 -22.45 21.22
C GLY A 66 -36.32 -22.88 22.56
#